data_AF-A0A6I7PCW0-F1
#
_entry.id   AF-A0A6I7PCW0-F1
#
_cell.length_a   1.000
_cell.length_b   1.000
_cell.length_c   1.000
_cell.angle_alpha   90.00
_cell.angle_beta   90.00
_cell.angle_gamma   90.00
#
_symmetry.space_group_name_H-M   'P 1'
#
loop_
_entity.id
_entity.type
_entity.pdbx_description
1 polymer ?
#
loop_
_entity_poly.entity_id
_entity_poly.type
_entity_poly.pdbx_seq_one_letter_code
_entity_poly.pdbx_strand_id
1 'polypeptide(L)'
;TLDAHKPANHKAMEGYTPERVAAELAAIGPAAARFYQRIRADADHPLQAVRQGRGLLRLAALHGATRLEATCQAALVHRRNRSVRLRLRR
;
A
#
# COMPACT_ATOMS: atom_id res chain seq x y z
N THR A 1 9.64 -4.72 -28.19
CA THR A 1 8.62 -3.65 -28.24
C THR A 1 7.73 -3.80 -27.04
N LEU A 2 7.80 -2.79 -26.16
CA LEU A 2 6.89 -2.59 -25.03
C LEU A 2 5.45 -2.43 -25.55
N ASP A 3 4.47 -2.51 -24.65
CA ASP A 3 3.02 -2.33 -24.86
C ASP A 3 2.18 -3.59 -25.00
N ALA A 4 2.13 -4.39 -23.93
CA ALA A 4 1.04 -5.34 -23.72
C ALA A 4 0.11 -4.85 -22.60
N HIS A 5 -0.92 -4.12 -23.04
CA HIS A 5 -2.30 -4.32 -22.63
C HIS A 5 -2.76 -3.76 -21.26
N LYS A 6 -3.13 -2.48 -21.23
CA LYS A 6 -4.08 -1.94 -20.23
C LYS A 6 -5.45 -1.73 -20.90
N PRO A 7 -6.47 -2.57 -20.66
CA PRO A 7 -7.80 -2.36 -21.23
C PRO A 7 -8.53 -1.19 -20.55
N ALA A 8 -9.41 -0.56 -21.32
CA ALA A 8 -10.01 0.76 -21.13
C ALA A 8 -11.14 0.84 -20.08
N ASN A 9 -10.93 0.27 -18.89
CA ASN A 9 -11.75 0.57 -17.69
C ASN A 9 -11.11 1.69 -16.83
N HIS A 10 -10.25 2.49 -17.45
CA HIS A 10 -9.17 3.26 -16.83
C HIS A 10 -9.47 4.75 -16.62
N LYS A 11 -10.72 5.22 -16.80
CA LYS A 11 -11.03 6.67 -16.68
C LYS A 11 -11.72 7.07 -15.37
N ALA A 12 -12.38 6.14 -14.66
CA ALA A 12 -12.93 6.41 -13.32
C ALA A 12 -11.93 6.17 -12.17
N MET A 13 -10.75 5.59 -12.48
CA MET A 13 -9.68 5.23 -11.54
C MET A 13 -8.48 6.19 -11.58
N GLU A 14 -8.58 7.36 -12.23
CA GLU A 14 -7.45 8.27 -12.48
C GLU A 14 -6.76 8.81 -11.20
N GLY A 15 -7.39 8.68 -10.02
CA GLY A 15 -6.81 9.06 -8.73
C GLY A 15 -6.49 7.92 -7.76
N TYR A 16 -6.95 6.69 -8.01
CA TYR A 16 -7.04 5.65 -6.97
C TYR A 16 -6.42 4.32 -7.40
N THR A 17 -5.27 4.36 -8.06
CA THR A 17 -4.51 3.16 -8.42
C THR A 17 -3.54 2.75 -7.31
N PRO A 18 -3.29 1.44 -7.12
CA PRO A 18 -2.25 0.96 -6.21
C PRO A 18 -0.87 1.54 -6.53
N GLU A 19 -0.60 1.82 -7.80
CA GLU A 19 0.67 2.38 -8.28
C GLU A 19 0.86 3.81 -7.79
N ARG A 20 -0.18 4.64 -7.88
CA ARG A 20 -0.13 6.03 -7.41
C ARG A 20 0.04 6.10 -5.90
N VAL A 21 -0.71 5.29 -5.15
CA VAL A 21 -0.56 5.21 -3.70
C VAL A 21 0.85 4.72 -3.31
N ALA A 22 1.43 3.78 -4.07
CA ALA A 22 2.81 3.36 -3.83
C ALA A 22 3.82 4.47 -4.10
N ALA A 23 3.64 5.26 -5.16
CA ALA A 23 4.50 6.42 -5.45
C ALA A 23 4.43 7.49 -4.36
N GLU A 24 3.22 7.82 -3.88
CA GLU A 24 3.02 8.78 -2.80
C GLU A 24 3.64 8.30 -1.48
N LEU A 25 3.55 7.00 -1.15
CA LEU A 25 4.21 6.44 0.03
C LEU A 25 5.74 6.33 -0.14
N ALA A 26 6.25 6.15 -1.35
CA ALA A 26 7.69 6.19 -1.62
C ALA A 26 8.28 7.59 -1.44
N ALA A 27 7.50 8.64 -1.71
CA ALA A 27 7.92 10.02 -1.42
C ALA A 27 8.03 10.32 0.09
N ILE A 28 7.34 9.55 0.94
CA ILE A 28 7.45 9.64 2.40
C ILE A 28 8.74 8.95 2.86
N GLY A 29 9.00 7.76 2.35
CA GLY A 29 10.24 7.04 2.62
C GLY A 29 10.21 5.54 2.28
N PRO A 30 11.38 4.88 2.31
CA PRO A 30 11.53 3.49 1.92
C PRO A 30 10.73 2.51 2.79
N ALA A 31 10.59 2.77 4.09
CA ALA A 31 9.84 1.91 5.01
C ALA A 31 8.33 2.00 4.74
N ALA A 32 7.79 3.19 4.50
CA ALA A 32 6.40 3.39 4.12
C ALA A 32 6.07 2.66 2.81
N ALA A 33 6.92 2.80 1.79
CA ALA A 33 6.77 2.07 0.53
C ALA A 33 6.79 0.54 0.73
N ARG A 34 7.79 0.03 1.46
CA ARG A 34 7.92 -1.41 1.72
C ARG A 34 6.77 -1.97 2.54
N PHE A 35 6.26 -1.20 3.51
CA PHE A 35 5.09 -1.58 4.29
C PHE A 35 3.85 -1.68 3.40
N TYR A 36 3.65 -0.73 2.49
CA TYR A 36 2.55 -0.78 1.54
C TYR A 36 2.66 -1.92 0.52
N GLN A 37 3.86 -2.27 0.08
CA GLN A 37 4.09 -3.45 -0.76
C GLN A 37 3.63 -4.73 -0.06
N ARG A 38 3.87 -4.89 1.25
CA ARG A 38 3.33 -6.02 2.03
C ARG A 38 1.81 -6.01 2.05
N ILE A 39 1.20 -4.86 2.33
CA ILE A 39 -0.27 -4.71 2.29
C ILE A 39 -0.84 -5.10 0.91
N ARG A 40 -0.19 -4.69 -0.18
CA ARG A 40 -0.59 -5.05 -1.55
C ARG A 40 -0.49 -6.55 -1.80
N ALA A 41 0.60 -7.18 -1.35
CA ALA A 41 0.81 -8.62 -1.53
C ALA A 41 -0.21 -9.46 -0.73
N ASP A 42 -0.63 -8.98 0.44
CA ASP A 42 -1.59 -9.68 1.31
C ASP A 42 -3.06 -9.40 0.97
N ALA A 43 -3.33 -8.40 0.13
CA ALA A 43 -4.68 -7.99 -0.24
C ALA A 43 -5.31 -8.97 -1.25
N ASP A 44 -6.55 -9.38 -1.00
CA ASP A 44 -7.33 -10.21 -1.93
C ASP A 44 -7.83 -9.43 -3.14
N HIS A 45 -7.94 -8.12 -2.98
CA HIS A 45 -8.46 -7.25 -4.01
C HIS A 45 -7.65 -5.95 -4.06
N PRO A 46 -7.28 -5.44 -5.25
CA PRO A 46 -6.47 -4.22 -5.39
C PRO A 46 -7.04 -3.01 -4.63
N LEU A 47 -8.37 -2.82 -4.64
CA LEU A 47 -9.02 -1.72 -3.90
C LEU A 47 -8.84 -1.84 -2.38
N GLN A 48 -8.67 -3.04 -1.83
CA GLN A 48 -8.40 -3.21 -0.39
C GLN A 48 -7.04 -2.61 -0.02
N ALA A 49 -6.03 -2.83 -0.86
CA ALA A 49 -4.72 -2.21 -0.69
C ALA A 49 -4.82 -0.69 -0.89
N VAL A 50 -5.47 -0.21 -1.95
CA VAL A 50 -5.68 1.23 -2.18
C VAL A 50 -6.32 1.91 -0.97
N ARG A 51 -7.38 1.34 -0.41
CA ARG A 51 -8.06 1.89 0.78
C ARG A 51 -7.13 1.98 1.98
N GLN A 52 -6.34 0.94 2.24
CA GLN A 52 -5.38 0.93 3.35
C GLN A 52 -4.25 1.95 3.14
N GLY A 53 -3.67 2.02 1.94
CA GLY A 53 -2.60 2.96 1.64
C GLY A 53 -3.07 4.43 1.71
N ARG A 54 -4.31 4.73 1.32
CA ARG A 54 -4.90 6.06 1.58
C ARG A 54 -5.02 6.38 3.07
N GLY A 55 -5.25 5.39 3.92
CA GLY A 55 -5.20 5.56 5.37
C GLY A 55 -3.81 5.97 5.84
N LEU A 56 -2.76 5.34 5.31
CA LEU A 56 -1.37 5.72 5.60
C LEU A 56 -1.06 7.16 5.16
N LEU A 57 -1.49 7.55 3.96
CA LEU A 57 -1.29 8.91 3.47
C LEU A 57 -2.01 9.95 4.34
N ARG A 58 -3.21 9.63 4.85
CA ARG A 58 -3.90 10.50 5.82
C ARG A 58 -3.13 10.61 7.14
N LEU A 59 -2.57 9.50 7.65
CA LEU A 59 -1.73 9.53 8.84
C LEU A 59 -0.46 10.37 8.62
N ALA A 60 0.13 10.32 7.43
CA ALA A 60 1.23 11.20 7.05
C ALA A 60 0.84 12.67 7.09
N ALA A 61 -0.34 13.01 6.55
CA ALA A 61 -0.86 14.37 6.56
C ALA A 61 -1.14 14.88 7.99
N LEU A 62 -1.60 14.01 8.89
CA LEU A 62 -1.95 14.36 10.26
C LEU A 62 -0.74 14.42 11.21
N HIS A 63 0.27 13.57 10.99
CA HIS A 63 1.36 13.36 11.95
C HIS A 63 2.75 13.64 11.39
N GLY A 64 2.85 13.95 10.10
CA GLY A 64 4.10 14.22 9.39
C GLY A 64 4.73 12.95 8.80
N ALA A 65 5.41 13.14 7.66
CA ALA A 65 6.11 12.08 6.92
C ALA A 65 7.15 11.35 7.77
N THR A 66 7.98 12.09 8.51
CA THR A 66 9.04 11.52 9.38
C THR A 66 8.49 10.56 10.42
N ARG A 67 7.37 10.92 11.06
CA ARG A 67 6.75 10.08 12.09
C ARG A 67 6.10 8.84 11.49
N LEU A 68 5.48 8.96 10.31
CA LEU A 68 4.95 7.80 9.60
C LEU A 68 6.07 6.84 9.20
N GLU A 69 7.15 7.34 8.61
CA GLU A 69 8.29 6.53 8.15
C GLU A 69 8.92 5.75 9.32
N ALA A 70 9.17 6.41 10.46
CA ALA A 70 9.69 5.75 11.66
C ALA A 70 8.74 4.66 12.19
N THR A 71 7.43 4.91 12.15
CA THR A 71 6.40 3.95 12.58
C THR A 71 6.34 2.76 11.63
N CYS A 72 6.40 2.99 10.31
CA CYS A 72 6.48 1.93 9.31
C CYS A 72 7.74 1.10 9.47
N GLN A 73 8.89 1.73 9.73
CA GLN A 73 10.14 1.02 10.01
C GLN A 73 10.00 0.13 11.26
N ALA A 74 9.46 0.65 12.36
CA ALA A 74 9.20 -0.13 13.56
C ALA A 74 8.23 -1.30 13.29
N ALA A 75 7.15 -1.06 12.54
CA ALA A 75 6.18 -2.10 12.17
C ALA A 75 6.78 -3.19 11.29
N LEU A 76 7.75 -2.86 10.42
CA LEU A 76 8.45 -3.84 9.59
C LEU A 76 9.37 -4.76 10.41
N VAL A 77 9.98 -4.22 11.49
CA VAL A 77 10.83 -4.94 12.44
C VAL A 77 9.99 -5.80 13.38
N HIS A 78 8.89 -5.26 13.90
CA HIS A 78 7.98 -6.00 14.74
C HIS A 78 7.15 -6.96 13.88
N ARG A 79 7.61 -8.21 13.76
CA ARG A 79 6.77 -9.35 13.33
C ARG A 79 5.67 -9.60 14.36
N ARG A 80 4.67 -8.72 14.44
CA ARG A 80 3.45 -8.99 15.21
C ARG A 80 2.31 -9.21 14.24
N ASN A 81 2.17 -10.48 13.85
CA ASN A 81 1.01 -11.10 13.22
C ASN A 81 -0.30 -10.44 13.66
N ARG A 82 -1.11 -9.97 12.70
CA ARG A 82 -2.57 -10.11 12.66
C ARG A 82 -2.96 -10.03 11.18
N SER A 83 -3.50 -11.09 10.59
CA SER A 83 -4.77 -11.67 10.99
C SER A 83 -4.77 -13.16 10.69
N VAL A 84 -5.52 -13.90 11.51
CA VAL A 84 -6.01 -15.24 11.24
C VAL A 84 -6.72 -15.23 9.88
N ARG A 85 -5.96 -15.45 8.82
CA ARG A 85 -6.48 -16.00 7.58
C ARG A 85 -5.88 -17.39 7.50
N LEU A 86 -6.49 -18.31 8.25
CA LEU A 86 -6.46 -19.74 7.94
C LEU A 86 -7.05 -19.89 6.53
N ARG A 87 -6.27 -19.54 5.50
CA ARG A 87 -6.54 -19.99 4.15
C ARG A 87 -6.10 -21.44 4.14
N LEU A 88 -7.03 -22.32 4.49
CA LEU A 88 -7.04 -23.68 3.95
C LEU A 88 -7.03 -23.53 2.43
N ARG A 89 -5.83 -23.50 1.85
CA ARG A 89 -5.64 -23.69 0.42
C ARG A 89 -5.99 -25.17 0.17
N ARG A 90 -7.15 -25.40 -0.44
CA ARG A 90 -7.34 -26.58 -1.27
C ARG A 90 -6.67 -26.32 -2.62
#